data_AF-A0A1V5N7B1-F1
#
_entry.id   AF-A0A1V5N7B1-F1
#
_cell.length_a   1.000
_cell.length_b   1.000
_cell.length_c   1.000
_cell.angle_alpha   90.00
_cell.angle_beta   90.00
_cell.angle_gamma   90.00
#
_symmetry.space_group_name_H-M   'P 1'
#
loop_
_entity.id
_entity.type
_entity.pdbx_description
1 polymer ?
#
loop_
_entity_poly.entity_id
_entity_poly.type
_entity_poly.pdbx_seq_one_letter_code
_entity_poly.pdbx_strand_id
1 'polypeptide(L)'
;MCNDACMQFGITYLSREDIHGRKIIEVGALNVNGSLRSAMEGFGPSSYLGVDIAAGLGVDEICDINELTRRYGTERFDVVISTELMEHVRNWRGAIINLKQILKPGGILLLTTRSAPFHYHGYPYDFWRYEVEDIEVIFSDFNIETIEKDPLAPGVFLKAKKPAGWHENDLTKVALHSMVKGRRCRNIRGFDILYFRTKRSTRAFLSKILPTSIKTFLKKIFRRED
;
A
#
# COMPACT_ATOMS: atom_id res chain seq x y z
N MET A 1 -5.93 -5.79 -1.08
CA MET A 1 -6.63 -6.92 -0.40
C MET A 1 -5.60 -7.88 0.21
N CYS A 2 -5.63 -8.07 1.54
CA CYS A 2 -4.66 -8.91 2.26
C CYS A 2 -4.95 -10.40 2.00
N ASN A 3 -3.99 -11.11 1.40
CA ASN A 3 -4.05 -12.54 1.16
C ASN A 3 -3.42 -13.33 2.34
N ASP A 4 -3.43 -14.66 2.25
CA ASP A 4 -2.85 -15.53 3.30
C ASP A 4 -1.36 -15.25 3.53
N ALA A 5 -0.60 -14.90 2.49
CA ALA A 5 0.82 -14.54 2.63
C ALA A 5 1.00 -13.23 3.40
N CYS A 6 0.17 -12.22 3.14
CA CYS A 6 0.14 -10.96 3.90
C CYS A 6 -0.17 -11.22 5.38
N MET A 7 -1.18 -12.05 5.68
CA MET A 7 -1.51 -12.42 7.06
C MET A 7 -0.36 -13.19 7.73
N GLN A 8 0.20 -14.18 7.03
CA GLN A 8 1.30 -14.99 7.54
C GLN A 8 2.55 -14.14 7.79
N PHE A 9 2.87 -13.21 6.90
CA PHE A 9 3.98 -12.27 7.08
C PHE A 9 3.80 -11.46 8.37
N GLY A 10 2.61 -10.89 8.59
CA GLY A 10 2.31 -10.14 9.81
C GLY A 10 2.42 -11.00 11.07
N ILE A 11 1.88 -12.22 11.07
CA ILE A 11 1.95 -13.15 12.21
C ILE A 11 3.39 -13.60 12.50
N THR A 12 4.18 -13.83 11.45
CA THR A 12 5.58 -14.26 11.58
C THR A 12 6.46 -13.13 12.12
N TYR A 13 6.25 -11.89 11.66
CA TYR A 13 7.18 -10.79 11.90
C TYR A 13 6.74 -9.78 12.96
N LEU A 14 5.47 -9.76 13.37
CA LEU A 14 5.02 -9.03 14.56
C LEU A 14 4.86 -10.02 15.73
N SER A 15 5.88 -10.05 16.58
CA SER A 15 5.87 -10.92 17.75
C SER A 15 4.94 -10.40 18.83
N ARG A 16 4.64 -11.24 19.84
CA ARG A 16 3.92 -10.78 21.03
C ARG A 16 4.65 -9.65 21.74
N GLU A 17 5.97 -9.63 21.76
CA GLU A 17 6.77 -8.57 22.39
C GLU A 17 6.64 -7.23 21.65
N ASP A 18 6.53 -7.28 20.32
CA ASP A 18 6.31 -6.09 19.48
C ASP A 18 4.93 -5.45 19.75
N ILE A 19 3.97 -6.24 20.24
CA ILE A 19 2.54 -5.87 20.29
C ILE A 19 2.03 -5.67 21.72
N HIS A 20 2.49 -6.46 22.67
CA HIS A 20 1.95 -6.48 24.03
C HIS A 20 2.09 -5.12 24.72
N GLY A 21 0.97 -4.59 25.24
CA GLY A 21 0.93 -3.28 25.89
C GLY A 21 1.18 -2.08 24.96
N ARG A 22 1.37 -2.28 23.65
CA ARG A 22 1.66 -1.21 22.69
C ARG A 22 0.38 -0.58 22.12
N LYS A 23 0.49 0.68 21.68
CA LYS A 23 -0.57 1.37 20.93
C LYS A 23 -0.38 1.13 19.44
N ILE A 24 -1.39 0.54 18.82
CA ILE A 24 -1.35 0.11 17.42
C ILE A 24 -2.37 0.88 16.60
N ILE A 25 -1.97 1.25 15.38
CA ILE A 25 -2.89 1.69 14.34
C ILE A 25 -2.74 0.82 13.09
N GLU A 26 -3.84 0.30 12.57
CA GLU A 26 -3.95 -0.33 11.26
C GLU A 26 -4.57 0.66 10.29
N VAL A 27 -3.84 1.01 9.22
CA VAL A 27 -4.27 1.97 8.19
C VAL A 27 -4.63 1.20 6.93
N GLY A 28 -5.84 1.40 6.42
CA GLY A 28 -6.44 0.51 5.42
C GLY A 28 -7.06 -0.73 6.06
N ALA A 29 -7.71 -0.57 7.21
CA ALA A 29 -8.16 -1.67 8.07
C ALA A 29 -9.43 -2.39 7.59
N LEU A 30 -10.04 -1.97 6.48
CA LEU A 30 -11.26 -2.60 6.00
C LEU A 30 -11.00 -4.06 5.62
N ASN A 31 -11.58 -4.97 6.39
CA ASN A 31 -11.48 -6.41 6.16
C ASN A 31 -12.39 -6.82 5.01
N VAL A 32 -11.78 -7.03 3.84
CA VAL A 32 -12.46 -7.54 2.64
C VAL A 32 -12.34 -9.06 2.53
N ASN A 33 -11.16 -9.60 2.83
CA ASN A 33 -10.82 -11.01 2.57
C ASN A 33 -9.78 -11.58 3.56
N GLY A 34 -9.55 -10.91 4.69
CA GLY A 34 -8.49 -11.21 5.64
C GLY A 34 -8.05 -9.95 6.40
N SER A 35 -7.66 -10.11 7.65
CA SER A 35 -7.15 -9.03 8.50
C SER A 35 -6.20 -9.59 9.56
N LEU A 36 -5.17 -8.81 9.89
CA LEU A 36 -4.25 -9.12 10.98
C LEU A 36 -4.87 -8.86 12.36
N ARG A 37 -5.98 -8.10 12.43
CA ARG A 37 -6.55 -7.57 13.68
C ARG A 37 -6.71 -8.63 14.76
N SER A 38 -7.36 -9.76 14.47
CA SER A 38 -7.60 -10.80 15.48
C SER A 38 -6.31 -11.40 16.04
N ALA A 39 -5.29 -11.60 15.21
CA ALA A 39 -3.99 -12.10 15.66
C ALA A 39 -3.27 -11.06 16.54
N MET A 40 -3.28 -9.80 16.10
CA MET A 40 -2.64 -8.70 16.83
C MET A 40 -3.34 -8.42 18.17
N GLU A 41 -4.67 -8.41 18.22
CA GLU A 41 -5.44 -8.27 19.46
C GLU A 41 -5.17 -9.45 20.41
N GLY A 42 -4.99 -10.66 19.89
CA GLY A 42 -4.61 -11.85 20.67
C GLY A 42 -3.26 -11.73 21.37
N PHE A 43 -2.35 -10.87 20.90
CA PHE A 43 -1.09 -10.58 21.57
C PHE A 43 -1.21 -9.55 22.71
N GLY A 44 -2.39 -8.93 22.86
CA GLY A 44 -2.74 -8.06 23.99
C GLY A 44 -2.10 -6.65 23.93
N PRO A 45 -2.36 -5.85 22.88
CA PRO A 45 -1.97 -4.45 22.83
C PRO A 45 -2.71 -3.62 23.89
N SER A 46 -2.20 -2.44 24.23
CA SER A 46 -2.94 -1.51 25.10
C SER A 46 -4.09 -0.82 24.35
N SER A 47 -3.96 -0.67 23.02
CA SER A 47 -5.04 -0.23 22.15
C SER A 47 -4.77 -0.67 20.72
N TYR A 48 -5.83 -1.02 19.98
CA TYR A 48 -5.80 -1.28 18.55
C TYR A 48 -6.82 -0.37 17.86
N LEU A 49 -6.38 0.43 16.89
CA LEU A 49 -7.23 1.35 16.13
C LEU A 49 -7.15 1.01 14.64
N GLY A 50 -8.25 0.57 14.05
CA GLY A 50 -8.38 0.38 12.61
C GLY A 50 -8.98 1.61 11.93
N VAL A 51 -8.32 2.12 10.89
CA VAL A 51 -8.81 3.26 10.10
C VAL A 51 -8.84 2.95 8.61
N ASP A 52 -9.84 3.48 7.92
CA ASP A 52 -9.99 3.33 6.48
C ASP A 52 -10.77 4.52 5.87
N ILE A 53 -10.73 4.69 4.55
CA ILE A 53 -11.54 5.67 3.84
C ILE A 53 -13.03 5.26 3.76
N ALA A 54 -13.35 4.00 4.04
CA ALA A 54 -14.71 3.48 4.04
C ALA A 54 -15.02 2.74 5.35
N ALA A 55 -16.25 2.89 5.86
CA ALA A 55 -16.71 2.09 6.99
C ALA A 55 -16.87 0.61 6.60
N GLY A 56 -16.67 -0.29 7.56
CA GLY A 56 -16.94 -1.71 7.41
C GLY A 56 -16.24 -2.55 8.47
N LEU A 57 -16.15 -3.86 8.23
CA LEU A 57 -15.52 -4.78 9.17
C LEU A 57 -14.05 -4.41 9.41
N GLY A 58 -13.63 -4.35 10.67
CA GLY A 58 -12.26 -3.98 11.05
C GLY A 58 -11.99 -2.48 11.18
N VAL A 59 -12.91 -1.62 10.73
CA VAL A 59 -12.74 -0.15 10.75
C VAL A 59 -13.44 0.45 11.97
N ASP A 60 -12.66 1.12 12.83
CA ASP A 60 -13.19 1.83 13.99
C ASP A 60 -13.47 3.31 13.67
N GLU A 61 -12.63 3.93 12.84
CA GLU A 61 -12.81 5.32 12.39
C GLU A 61 -12.60 5.48 10.88
N ILE A 62 -13.41 6.34 10.25
CA ILE A 62 -13.18 6.75 8.86
C ILE A 62 -12.08 7.82 8.82
N CYS A 63 -10.93 7.49 8.24
CA CYS A 63 -9.79 8.40 8.11
C CYS A 63 -8.99 8.09 6.84
N ASP A 64 -8.71 9.12 6.04
CA ASP A 64 -7.79 9.02 4.92
C ASP A 64 -6.34 9.05 5.43
N ILE A 65 -5.48 8.19 4.88
CA ILE A 65 -4.05 8.12 5.19
C ILE A 65 -3.34 9.48 5.06
N ASN A 66 -3.81 10.37 4.18
CA ASN A 66 -3.25 11.71 4.00
C ASN A 66 -3.57 12.66 5.18
N GLU A 67 -4.47 12.27 6.08
CA GLU A 67 -4.98 13.08 7.19
C GLU A 67 -4.53 12.58 8.57
N LEU A 68 -3.73 11.52 8.63
CA LEU A 68 -3.34 10.86 9.88
C LEU A 68 -2.64 11.82 10.85
N THR A 69 -1.66 12.59 10.36
CA THR A 69 -0.92 13.54 11.20
C THR A 69 -1.81 14.67 11.71
N ARG A 70 -2.72 15.18 10.87
CA ARG A 70 -3.73 16.17 11.29
C ARG A 70 -4.67 15.60 12.36
N ARG A 71 -5.07 14.33 12.22
CA ARG A 71 -6.09 13.68 13.06
C ARG A 71 -5.54 13.17 14.40
N TYR A 72 -4.32 12.65 14.41
CA TYR A 72 -3.74 11.93 15.55
C TYR A 72 -2.46 12.57 16.11
N GLY A 73 -1.90 13.56 15.42
CA GLY A 73 -0.59 14.13 15.74
C GLY A 73 0.57 13.25 15.31
N THR A 74 1.80 13.66 15.66
CA THR A 74 3.03 12.91 15.39
C THR A 74 3.39 12.01 16.58
N GLU A 75 4.19 10.97 16.34
CA GLU A 75 4.81 10.10 17.36
C GLU A 75 3.81 9.55 18.38
N ARG A 76 2.66 9.11 17.87
CA ARG A 76 1.53 8.67 18.68
C ARG A 76 1.50 7.15 18.90
N PHE A 77 1.89 6.39 17.88
CA PHE A 77 1.74 4.93 17.85
C PHE A 77 3.08 4.23 17.97
N ASP A 78 3.07 3.09 18.66
CA ASP A 78 4.24 2.24 18.84
C ASP A 78 4.39 1.27 17.65
N VAL A 79 3.27 0.86 17.05
CA VAL A 79 3.22 0.03 15.85
C VAL A 79 2.22 0.61 14.85
N VAL A 80 2.64 0.73 13.60
CA VAL A 80 1.79 1.08 12.45
C VAL A 80 1.75 -0.11 11.50
N ILE A 81 0.56 -0.54 11.13
CA ILE A 81 0.32 -1.64 10.19
C ILE A 81 -0.39 -1.05 8.97
N SER A 82 0.06 -1.38 7.75
CA SER A 82 -0.59 -0.98 6.50
C SER A 82 -0.50 -2.12 5.50
N THR A 83 -1.59 -2.83 5.28
CA THR A 83 -1.61 -3.96 4.35
C THR A 83 -2.32 -3.62 3.05
N GLU A 84 -1.65 -3.82 1.91
CA GLU A 84 -2.26 -3.77 0.57
C GLU A 84 -3.07 -2.48 0.29
N LEU A 85 -2.50 -1.35 0.73
CA LEU A 85 -3.09 -0.02 0.65
C LEU A 85 -2.32 0.89 -0.31
N MET A 86 -0.98 0.84 -0.28
CA MET A 86 -0.12 1.86 -0.87
C MET A 86 -0.20 1.95 -2.40
N GLU A 87 -0.55 0.86 -3.07
CA GLU A 87 -0.84 0.82 -4.50
C GLU A 87 -2.06 1.66 -4.89
N HIS A 88 -3.00 1.87 -3.95
CA HIS A 88 -4.25 2.60 -4.14
C HIS A 88 -4.15 4.08 -3.80
N VAL A 89 -3.04 4.53 -3.20
CA VAL A 89 -2.86 5.92 -2.79
C VAL A 89 -2.16 6.73 -3.89
N ARG A 90 -2.88 7.67 -4.52
CA ARG A 90 -2.31 8.53 -5.57
C ARG A 90 -1.10 9.32 -5.08
N ASN A 91 -1.23 10.00 -3.93
CA ASN A 91 -0.14 10.74 -3.29
C ASN A 91 0.63 9.83 -2.32
N TRP A 92 1.26 8.79 -2.85
CA TRP A 92 1.94 7.78 -2.03
C TRP A 92 3.03 8.36 -1.13
N ARG A 93 3.74 9.42 -1.57
CA ARG A 93 4.78 10.07 -0.75
C ARG A 93 4.21 10.70 0.50
N GLY A 94 3.15 11.50 0.35
CA GLY A 94 2.46 12.11 1.48
C GLY A 94 1.90 11.06 2.43
N ALA A 95 1.36 9.95 1.91
CA ALA A 95 0.93 8.82 2.72
C ALA A 95 2.08 8.19 3.52
N ILE A 96 3.21 7.87 2.88
CA ILE A 96 4.36 7.29 3.59
C ILE A 96 4.90 8.27 4.65
N ILE A 97 5.00 9.56 4.34
CA ILE A 97 5.41 10.58 5.31
C ILE A 97 4.45 10.60 6.51
N ASN A 98 3.13 10.55 6.28
CA ASN A 98 2.15 10.47 7.35
C ASN A 98 2.35 9.22 8.23
N LEU A 99 2.53 8.03 7.63
CA LEU A 99 2.82 6.79 8.37
C LEU A 99 4.09 6.92 9.22
N LYS A 100 5.17 7.47 8.65
CA LYS A 100 6.44 7.69 9.34
C LYS A 100 6.30 8.70 10.50
N GLN A 101 5.51 9.75 10.31
CA GLN A 101 5.34 10.82 11.30
C GLN A 101 4.47 10.41 12.49
N ILE A 102 3.39 9.65 12.28
CA ILE A 102 2.54 9.18 13.40
C ILE A 102 3.22 8.09 14.25
N LEU A 103 4.25 7.43 13.70
CA LEU A 103 5.03 6.41 14.38
C LEU A 103 6.06 7.05 15.33
N LYS A 104 6.15 6.54 16.56
CA LYS A 104 7.16 6.97 17.54
C LYS A 104 8.58 6.59 17.11
N PRO A 105 9.61 7.35 17.54
CA PRO A 105 10.98 6.86 17.51
C PRO A 105 11.09 5.50 18.23
N GLY A 106 11.75 4.54 17.61
CA GLY A 106 11.81 3.15 18.07
C GLY A 106 10.55 2.32 17.79
N GLY A 107 9.51 2.89 17.17
CA GLY A 107 8.31 2.19 16.75
C GLY A 107 8.50 1.34 15.51
N ILE A 108 7.58 0.41 15.28
CA ILE A 108 7.62 -0.56 14.17
C ILE A 108 6.59 -0.19 13.10
N LEU A 109 7.02 -0.26 11.84
CA LEU A 109 6.14 -0.22 10.67
C LEU A 109 6.13 -1.61 10.02
N LEU A 110 4.94 -2.18 9.85
CA LEU A 110 4.71 -3.31 8.96
C LEU A 110 3.89 -2.85 7.76
N LEU A 111 4.40 -3.10 6.55
CA LEU A 111 3.80 -2.63 5.31
C LEU A 111 3.82 -3.73 4.25
N THR A 112 2.70 -3.94 3.57
CA THR A 112 2.63 -4.77 2.37
C THR A 112 2.02 -3.98 1.20
N THR A 113 2.47 -4.28 -0.02
CA THR A 113 2.01 -3.60 -1.24
C THR A 113 2.27 -4.47 -2.48
N ARG A 114 1.71 -4.07 -3.62
CA ARG A 114 1.82 -4.78 -4.90
C ARG A 114 3.02 -4.37 -5.75
N SER A 115 3.54 -5.34 -6.51
CA SER A 115 4.70 -5.20 -7.41
C SER A 115 4.35 -5.57 -8.84
N ALA A 116 5.16 -5.19 -9.83
CA ALA A 116 4.98 -5.67 -11.19
C ALA A 116 5.30 -7.18 -11.25
N PRO A 117 4.58 -7.99 -12.05
CA PRO A 117 3.52 -7.65 -12.99
C PRO A 117 2.09 -7.79 -12.43
N PHE A 118 1.84 -7.49 -11.14
CA PHE A 118 0.49 -7.55 -10.59
C PHE A 118 -0.46 -6.65 -11.40
N HIS A 119 -1.51 -7.23 -11.96
CA HIS A 119 -2.40 -6.52 -12.87
C HIS A 119 -3.20 -5.43 -12.15
N TYR A 120 -3.73 -4.47 -12.92
CA TYR A 120 -4.61 -3.46 -12.35
C TYR A 120 -5.83 -4.13 -11.73
N HIS A 121 -6.12 -3.84 -10.47
CA HIS A 121 -7.27 -4.45 -9.77
C HIS A 121 -8.22 -3.44 -9.12
N GLY A 122 -7.77 -2.23 -8.78
CA GLY A 122 -8.59 -1.07 -8.39
C GLY A 122 -9.35 -1.19 -7.06
N TYR A 123 -9.29 -0.18 -6.16
CA TYR A 123 -10.40 0.21 -5.26
C TYR A 123 -10.08 1.48 -4.43
N PRO A 124 -10.67 2.67 -4.69
CA PRO A 124 -11.41 3.07 -5.90
C PRO A 124 -10.50 3.19 -7.14
N TYR A 125 -9.19 3.30 -6.96
CA TYR A 125 -8.18 3.34 -8.03
C TYR A 125 -6.99 2.47 -7.68
N ASP A 126 -6.16 2.15 -8.66
CA ASP A 126 -4.91 1.40 -8.49
C ASP A 126 -3.83 2.09 -9.33
N PHE A 127 -2.81 2.63 -8.66
CA PHE A 127 -1.90 3.62 -9.19
C PHE A 127 -0.48 3.12 -9.35
N TRP A 128 0.04 2.36 -8.39
CA TRP A 128 1.49 2.16 -8.23
C TRP A 128 1.89 0.70 -8.05
N ARG A 129 3.06 0.34 -8.57
CA ARG A 129 3.77 -0.90 -8.24
C ARG A 129 5.12 -0.55 -7.63
N TYR A 130 5.44 -1.26 -6.56
CA TYR A 130 6.64 -1.09 -5.76
C TYR A 130 7.51 -2.34 -5.91
N GLU A 131 8.77 -2.16 -6.27
CA GLU A 131 9.76 -3.24 -6.26
C GLU A 131 10.56 -3.22 -4.95
N VAL A 132 11.36 -4.26 -4.71
CA VAL A 132 12.18 -4.37 -3.49
C VAL A 132 13.10 -3.16 -3.35
N GLU A 133 13.75 -2.78 -4.45
CA GLU A 133 14.68 -1.65 -4.50
C GLU A 133 13.96 -0.31 -4.28
N ASP A 134 12.68 -0.21 -4.66
CA ASP A 134 11.87 0.97 -4.36
C ASP A 134 11.62 1.09 -2.86
N ILE A 135 11.28 -0.01 -2.19
CA ILE A 135 11.04 -0.06 -0.74
C ILE A 135 12.33 0.26 0.02
N GLU A 136 13.48 -0.28 -0.39
CA GLU A 136 14.78 0.03 0.20
C GLU A 136 15.10 1.53 0.14
N VAL A 137 14.89 2.18 -1.01
CA VAL A 137 15.13 3.62 -1.15
C VAL A 137 14.15 4.43 -0.31
N ILE A 138 12.86 4.07 -0.37
CA ILE A 138 11.79 4.79 0.34
C ILE A 138 11.99 4.75 1.85
N PHE A 139 12.44 3.62 2.39
CA PHE A 139 12.66 3.40 3.82
C PHE A 139 14.15 3.40 4.21
N SER A 140 15.00 4.06 3.42
CA SER A 140 16.43 4.25 3.72
C SER A 140 16.71 5.07 4.98
N ASP A 141 15.71 5.79 5.49
CA ASP A 141 15.71 6.49 6.77
C ASP A 141 15.24 5.62 7.95
N PHE A 142 14.90 4.35 7.70
CA PHE A 142 14.49 3.37 8.71
C PHE A 142 15.54 2.28 8.89
N ASN A 143 15.51 1.62 10.05
CA ASN A 143 16.23 0.36 10.24
C ASN A 143 15.35 -0.77 9.68
N ILE A 144 15.63 -1.19 8.45
CA ILE A 144 14.92 -2.28 7.78
C ILE A 144 15.29 -3.59 8.47
N GLU A 145 14.28 -4.31 9.01
CA GLU A 145 14.47 -5.60 9.66
C GLU A 145 14.27 -6.75 8.66
N THR A 146 13.27 -6.63 7.78
CA THR A 146 13.06 -7.58 6.67
C THR A 146 12.37 -6.90 5.49
N ILE A 147 12.75 -7.32 4.27
CA ILE A 147 12.01 -7.09 3.03
C ILE A 147 11.88 -8.42 2.31
N GLU A 148 10.65 -8.80 1.97
CA GLU A 148 10.35 -10.05 1.28
C GLU A 148 9.45 -9.80 0.07
N LYS A 149 9.56 -10.68 -0.92
CA LYS A 149 8.57 -10.74 -2.00
C LYS A 149 7.39 -11.58 -1.53
N ASP A 150 6.18 -11.16 -1.89
CA ASP A 150 4.98 -11.97 -1.68
C ASP A 150 5.15 -13.31 -2.46
N PRO A 151 5.11 -14.47 -1.77
CA PRO A 151 5.29 -15.77 -2.41
C PRO A 151 4.08 -16.23 -3.22
N LEU A 152 2.90 -15.65 -2.99
CA LEU A 152 1.64 -16.06 -3.63
C LEU A 152 1.24 -15.16 -4.81
N ALA A 153 1.72 -13.93 -4.84
CA ALA A 153 1.45 -12.99 -5.92
C ALA A 153 2.53 -11.91 -6.01
N PRO A 154 2.68 -11.17 -7.12
CA PRO A 154 3.66 -10.08 -7.17
C PRO A 154 3.36 -8.98 -6.14
N GLY A 155 4.24 -8.83 -5.16
CA GLY A 155 4.15 -7.88 -4.05
C GLY A 155 5.46 -7.80 -3.27
N VAL A 156 5.60 -6.76 -2.45
CA VAL A 156 6.71 -6.60 -1.50
C VAL A 156 6.16 -6.34 -0.10
N PHE A 157 6.73 -7.03 0.87
CA PHE A 157 6.44 -6.95 2.29
C PHE A 157 7.64 -6.37 3.04
N LEU A 158 7.38 -5.51 4.02
CA LEU A 158 8.38 -4.80 4.80
C LEU A 158 8.03 -4.88 6.29
N LYS A 159 9.03 -5.17 7.12
CA LYS A 159 9.06 -4.75 8.52
C LYS A 159 10.28 -3.86 8.72
N ALA A 160 10.06 -2.68 9.31
CA ALA A 160 11.13 -1.76 9.62
C ALA A 160 10.87 -1.01 10.93
N LYS A 161 11.94 -0.59 11.59
CA LYS A 161 11.91 0.17 12.83
C LYS A 161 12.36 1.60 12.61
N LYS A 162 11.61 2.56 13.12
CA LYS A 162 11.98 3.97 13.06
C LYS A 162 13.16 4.21 14.02
N PRO A 163 14.32 4.73 13.58
CA PRO A 163 15.45 4.97 14.46
C PRO A 163 15.15 6.11 15.45
N ALA A 164 15.88 6.15 16.58
CA ALA A 164 15.70 7.19 17.60
C ALA A 164 16.01 8.61 17.06
N GLY A 165 17.06 8.73 16.25
CA GLY A 165 17.43 9.97 15.56
C GLY A 165 16.86 10.04 14.14
N TRP A 166 15.60 9.67 13.94
CA TRP A 166 14.99 9.66 12.60
C TRP A 166 14.98 11.05 11.95
N HIS A 167 15.43 11.11 10.70
CA HIS A 167 15.36 12.28 9.84
C HIS A 167 14.72 11.85 8.53
N GLU A 168 13.67 12.56 8.11
CA GLU A 168 12.92 12.23 6.89
C GLU A 168 13.83 12.31 5.65
N ASN A 169 13.81 11.26 4.82
CA ASN A 169 14.50 11.25 3.55
C ASN A 169 13.73 11.98 2.44
N ASP A 170 14.46 12.53 1.46
CA ASP A 170 13.84 13.20 0.30
C ASP A 170 13.31 12.18 -0.71
N LEU A 171 11.98 12.00 -0.73
CA LEU A 171 11.29 11.11 -1.67
C LEU A 171 10.94 11.78 -3.01
N THR A 172 11.20 13.07 -3.20
CA THR A 172 10.71 13.84 -4.38
C THR A 172 11.23 13.30 -5.71
N LYS A 173 12.43 12.69 -5.71
CA LYS A 173 13.08 12.15 -6.91
C LYS A 173 12.69 10.71 -7.22
N VAL A 174 12.18 9.97 -6.24
CA VAL A 174 11.79 8.55 -6.37
C VAL A 174 10.68 8.43 -7.41
N ALA A 175 10.77 7.49 -8.34
CA ALA A 175 9.74 7.21 -9.33
C ALA A 175 9.25 5.78 -9.15
N LEU A 176 7.95 5.53 -9.28
CA LEU A 176 7.37 4.19 -9.18
C LEU A 176 6.71 3.82 -10.50
N HIS A 177 6.54 2.52 -10.77
CA HIS A 177 5.79 2.08 -11.94
C HIS A 177 4.32 2.44 -11.77
N SER A 178 3.78 3.24 -12.69
CA SER A 178 2.40 3.68 -12.65
C SER A 178 1.50 2.82 -13.52
N MET A 179 0.48 2.21 -12.92
CA MET A 179 -0.55 1.47 -13.65
C MET A 179 -1.41 2.36 -14.55
N VAL A 180 -1.52 3.65 -14.21
CA VAL A 180 -2.25 4.65 -15.01
C VAL A 180 -1.47 5.05 -16.26
N LYS A 181 -0.13 5.12 -16.16
CA LYS A 181 0.74 5.60 -17.25
C LYS A 181 1.49 4.49 -18.00
N GLY A 182 1.48 3.25 -17.49
CA GLY A 182 2.21 2.12 -18.05
C GLY A 182 3.73 2.24 -17.95
N ARG A 183 4.26 3.13 -17.10
CA ARG A 183 5.70 3.40 -16.99
C ARG A 183 6.08 3.95 -15.63
N ARG A 184 7.39 3.90 -15.31
CA ARG A 184 7.92 4.57 -14.13
C ARG A 184 7.76 6.08 -14.24
N CYS A 185 7.20 6.70 -13.21
CA CYS A 185 7.02 8.15 -13.17
C CYS A 185 7.00 8.65 -11.72
N ARG A 186 7.19 9.96 -11.55
CA ARG A 186 7.14 10.59 -10.22
C ARG A 186 5.73 10.96 -9.79
N ASN A 187 4.88 11.38 -10.74
CA ASN A 187 3.59 11.99 -10.46
C ASN A 187 2.52 11.55 -11.46
N ILE A 188 1.30 11.38 -10.94
CA ILE A 188 0.07 11.15 -11.71
C ILE A 188 -0.79 12.41 -11.60
N ARG A 189 -1.11 13.05 -12.73
CA ARG A 189 -1.97 14.24 -12.82
C ARG A 189 -3.44 13.83 -13.04
N GLY A 190 -4.38 14.76 -12.82
CA GLY A 190 -5.80 14.49 -13.02
C GLY A 190 -6.13 14.07 -14.46
N PHE A 191 -5.48 14.70 -15.44
CA PHE A 191 -5.62 14.33 -16.85
C PHE A 191 -5.10 12.92 -17.16
N ASP A 192 -4.05 12.44 -16.49
CA ASP A 192 -3.57 11.06 -16.66
C ASP A 192 -4.66 10.05 -16.28
N ILE A 193 -5.38 10.32 -15.17
CA ILE A 193 -6.48 9.49 -14.68
C ILE A 193 -7.68 9.53 -15.63
N LEU A 194 -8.04 10.73 -16.10
CA LEU A 194 -9.14 10.91 -17.06
C LEU A 194 -8.84 10.14 -18.35
N TYR A 195 -7.63 10.31 -18.90
CA TYR A 195 -7.19 9.59 -20.10
C TYR A 195 -7.22 8.08 -19.91
N PHE A 196 -6.70 7.58 -18.78
CA PHE A 196 -6.73 6.15 -18.46
C PHE A 196 -8.15 5.59 -18.39
N ARG A 197 -9.08 6.30 -17.74
CA ARG A 197 -10.51 5.92 -17.68
C ARG A 197 -11.13 5.88 -19.07
N THR A 198 -10.90 6.90 -19.89
CA THR A 198 -11.41 6.95 -21.26
C THR A 198 -10.85 5.82 -22.11
N LYS A 199 -9.51 5.60 -22.11
CA LYS A 199 -8.84 4.50 -22.83
C LYS A 199 -9.40 3.14 -22.42
N ARG A 200 -9.62 2.92 -21.12
CA ARG A 200 -10.17 1.65 -20.60
C ARG A 200 -11.64 1.46 -20.99
N SER A 201 -12.46 2.52 -20.90
CA SER A 201 -13.87 2.48 -21.29
C SER A 201 -14.04 2.22 -22.80
N THR A 202 -13.27 2.92 -23.65
CA THR A 202 -13.30 2.70 -25.10
C THR A 202 -12.80 1.30 -25.47
N ARG A 203 -11.75 0.80 -24.83
CA ARG A 203 -11.27 -0.59 -25.03
C ARG A 203 -12.33 -1.63 -24.62
N ALA A 204 -13.02 -1.42 -23.50
CA ALA A 204 -14.09 -2.30 -23.03
C ALA A 204 -15.33 -2.26 -23.95
N PHE A 205 -15.63 -1.11 -24.55
CA PHE A 205 -16.69 -0.96 -25.54
C PHE A 205 -16.32 -1.64 -26.87
N LEU A 206 -15.13 -1.36 -27.41
CA LEU A 206 -14.63 -1.95 -28.64
C LEU A 206 -14.50 -3.48 -28.52
N SER A 207 -14.09 -4.01 -27.37
CA SER A 207 -14.00 -5.46 -27.16
C SER A 207 -15.36 -6.16 -27.18
N LYS A 208 -16.47 -5.45 -26.94
CA LYS A 208 -17.83 -5.99 -27.05
C LYS A 208 -18.36 -5.99 -28.49
N ILE A 209 -17.97 -4.99 -29.29
CA ILE A 209 -18.56 -4.74 -30.62
C ILE A 209 -17.72 -5.34 -31.76
N LEU A 210 -16.41 -5.46 -31.59
CA LEU A 210 -15.54 -5.89 -32.67
C LEU A 210 -15.61 -7.41 -32.95
N PRO A 211 -15.59 -7.84 -34.23
CA PRO A 211 -15.40 -9.23 -34.62
C PRO A 211 -14.10 -9.85 -34.07
N THR A 212 -14.09 -11.16 -33.83
CA THR A 212 -12.96 -11.90 -33.22
C THR A 212 -11.63 -11.72 -33.98
N SER A 213 -11.67 -11.60 -35.31
CA SER A 213 -10.49 -11.35 -36.15
C SER A 213 -9.81 -10.02 -35.84
N ILE A 214 -10.59 -8.97 -35.59
CA ILE A 214 -10.09 -7.63 -35.24
C ILE A 214 -9.62 -7.58 -33.78
N LYS A 215 -10.28 -8.30 -32.87
CA LYS A 215 -9.83 -8.42 -31.47
C LYS A 215 -8.40 -8.97 -31.38
N THR A 216 -8.07 -9.99 -32.17
CA THR A 216 -6.73 -10.60 -32.21
C THR A 216 -5.67 -9.64 -32.77
N PHE A 217 -6.03 -8.84 -33.77
CA PHE A 217 -5.16 -7.80 -34.34
C PHE A 217 -4.88 -6.66 -33.34
N LEU A 218 -5.93 -6.12 -32.70
CA LEU A 218 -5.78 -5.09 -31.68
C LEU A 218 -4.99 -5.60 -30.46
N LYS A 219 -5.18 -6.86 -30.06
CA LYS A 219 -4.43 -7.47 -28.95
C LYS A 219 -2.93 -7.55 -29.26
N LYS A 220 -2.51 -7.66 -30.53
CA LYS A 220 -1.09 -7.60 -30.96
C LYS A 220 -0.53 -6.18 -30.97
N ILE A 221 -1.34 -5.18 -31.35
CA ILE A 221 -0.93 -3.77 -31.37
C ILE A 221 -0.75 -3.23 -29.95
N PHE A 222 -1.72 -3.47 -29.08
CA PHE A 222 -1.70 -2.93 -27.72
C PHE A 222 -0.76 -3.69 -26.77
N ARG A 223 -0.29 -4.91 -27.12
CA ARG A 223 0.73 -5.64 -26.34
C ARG A 223 2.14 -5.03 -26.45
N ARG A 224 2.36 -4.09 -27.37
CA ARG A 224 3.65 -3.36 -27.52
C ARG A 224 3.73 -2.11 -26.64
N GLU A 225 2.64 -1.72 -25.98
CA GLU A 225 2.55 -0.50 -25.16
C GLU A 225 2.34 -0.75 -23.65
N ASP A 226 2.13 -2.01 -23.24
CA ASP A 226 1.95 -2.44 -21.84
C ASP A 226 3.23 -3.08 -21.30
#